data_AF-A0A1A9UY27-F1
#
_entry.id   AF-A0A1A9UY27-F1
#
_cell.length_a   1.000
_cell.length_b   1.000
_cell.length_c   1.000
_cell.angle_alpha   90.00
_cell.angle_beta   90.00
_cell.angle_gamma   90.00
#
_symmetry.space_group_name_H-M   'P 1'
#
loop_
_entity.id
_entity.type
_entity.pdbx_description
1 polymer ?
#
loop_
_entity_poly.entity_id
_entity_poly.type
_entity_poly.pdbx_seq_one_letter_code
_entity_poly.pdbx_strand_id
1 'polypeptide(L)'
;MQVVNAVKLSNKYYPKGVDYFEHEFPSILADEYNPLDVTVQQSNFDYFDEPETKPHLFQGDIAIDPFTYISLRLGVNPMKHPTRLWPNATVPYEISYLYSDYERKTILKALNTFNSLTCVKFVPYDGEVDDYLLITPPEDGPKGCWSYVGRKGGEQIVSLQTADEKSAHCFSSEGRIMHELMHAIGIYHEQSRADRDNYVKVHWENIVPKFRKNFKLISRKRGKYAFDYDYNSVMHYGEYYFSKKKGKKPTLTPLQPGVRIGQRKTLSKTDCLKINDLYGCLRGRHAKMFKSFCYLLGL
;
A
#
# COMPACT_ATOMS: atom_id res chain seq x y z
N MET A 1 -12.79 4.90 -48.95
CA MET A 1 -12.72 5.12 -47.48
C MET A 1 -12.32 3.81 -46.83
N GLN A 2 -11.08 3.70 -46.37
CA GLN A 2 -10.58 2.51 -45.67
C GLN A 2 -11.06 2.54 -44.22
N VAL A 3 -11.73 1.47 -43.82
CA VAL A 3 -12.06 1.16 -42.43
C VAL A 3 -10.74 0.78 -41.75
N VAL A 4 -10.29 1.60 -40.79
CA VAL A 4 -9.10 1.29 -39.99
C VAL A 4 -9.50 0.22 -38.98
N ASN A 5 -9.03 -1.00 -39.20
CA ASN A 5 -9.19 -2.12 -38.29
C ASN A 5 -8.60 -1.78 -36.92
N ALA A 6 -9.40 -1.98 -35.87
CA ALA A 6 -8.91 -1.95 -34.49
C ALA A 6 -7.84 -3.04 -34.31
N VAL A 7 -6.59 -2.61 -34.12
CA VAL A 7 -5.48 -3.49 -33.77
C VAL A 7 -5.79 -4.13 -32.41
N LYS A 8 -6.12 -5.43 -32.41
CA LYS A 8 -6.07 -6.26 -31.21
C LYS A 8 -4.66 -6.14 -30.64
N LEU A 9 -4.54 -5.52 -29.46
CA LEU A 9 -3.29 -5.55 -28.69
C LEU A 9 -2.88 -7.01 -28.48
N SER A 10 -1.68 -7.38 -28.92
CA SER A 10 -1.15 -8.73 -28.83
C SER A 10 -1.14 -9.22 -27.38
N ASN A 11 -1.51 -10.48 -27.17
CA ASN A 11 -1.36 -11.17 -25.89
C ASN A 11 0.10 -11.06 -25.44
N LYS A 12 0.38 -10.20 -24.45
CA LYS A 12 1.70 -10.14 -23.81
C LYS A 12 1.94 -11.49 -23.11
N TYR A 13 2.89 -12.27 -23.62
CA TYR A 13 3.29 -13.56 -23.06
C TYR A 13 4.02 -13.32 -21.72
N TYR A 14 3.34 -13.62 -20.61
CA TYR A 14 4.01 -13.77 -19.31
C TYR A 14 4.73 -15.14 -19.29
N PRO A 15 5.92 -15.27 -18.68
CA PRO A 15 6.64 -16.54 -18.60
C PRO A 15 5.78 -17.67 -18.04
N LYS A 16 5.98 -18.92 -18.50
CA LYS A 16 5.36 -20.11 -17.90
C LYS A 16 5.62 -20.13 -16.38
N GLY A 17 4.57 -20.28 -15.58
CA GLY A 17 4.63 -20.23 -14.11
C GLY A 17 4.39 -18.85 -13.48
N VAL A 18 4.11 -17.81 -14.27
CA VAL A 18 3.54 -16.55 -13.78
C VAL A 18 2.03 -16.72 -13.68
N ASP A 19 1.62 -17.19 -12.51
CA ASP A 19 0.23 -17.39 -12.16
C ASP A 19 -0.50 -16.04 -12.09
N TYR A 20 -1.74 -16.00 -12.57
CA TYR A 20 -2.60 -14.84 -12.50
C TYR A 20 -3.50 -15.04 -11.28
N PHE A 21 -3.71 -14.03 -10.43
CA PHE A 21 -4.80 -14.09 -9.46
C PHE A 21 -6.12 -14.03 -10.24
N GLU A 22 -6.54 -15.16 -10.83
CA GLU A 22 -7.84 -15.22 -11.48
C GLU A 22 -8.93 -15.56 -10.49
N HIS A 23 -8.77 -16.48 -9.53
CA HIS A 23 -9.89 -16.83 -8.66
C HIS A 23 -9.55 -17.41 -7.27
N GLU A 24 -8.35 -17.20 -6.73
CA GLU A 24 -7.97 -17.81 -5.44
C GLU A 24 -7.42 -16.79 -4.43
N PHE A 25 -8.33 -16.04 -3.81
CA PHE A 25 -8.51 -16.30 -2.40
C PHE A 25 -9.81 -17.12 -2.33
N PRO A 26 -9.79 -18.47 -2.33
CA PRO A 26 -10.86 -19.12 -1.58
C PRO A 26 -10.82 -18.41 -0.23
N SER A 27 -11.98 -17.97 0.29
CA SER A 27 -12.08 -17.43 1.64
C SER A 27 -11.16 -18.27 2.52
N ILE A 28 -10.01 -17.73 2.90
CA ILE A 28 -9.12 -18.49 3.78
C ILE A 28 -9.99 -18.60 5.02
N LEU A 29 -10.37 -19.84 5.37
CA LEU A 29 -11.05 -20.06 6.64
C LEU A 29 -10.22 -19.33 7.68
N ALA A 30 -10.85 -18.63 8.63
CA ALA A 30 -10.15 -17.77 9.58
C ALA A 30 -8.97 -18.47 10.31
N ASP A 31 -8.97 -19.81 10.27
CA ASP A 31 -8.04 -20.71 10.92
C ASP A 31 -6.81 -21.10 10.07
N GLU A 32 -6.74 -20.77 8.77
CA GLU A 32 -5.63 -21.20 7.88
C GLU A 32 -4.56 -20.13 7.57
N TYR A 33 -4.83 -18.84 7.85
CA TYR A 33 -3.82 -17.78 7.75
C TYR A 33 -3.74 -16.98 9.04
N ASN A 34 -2.78 -17.36 9.87
CA ASN A 34 -2.38 -16.58 11.02
C ASN A 34 -1.13 -15.76 10.66
N PRO A 35 -1.22 -14.42 10.48
CA PRO A 35 -0.05 -13.58 10.23
C PRO A 35 0.97 -13.60 11.39
N LEU A 36 0.60 -14.17 12.55
CA LEU A 36 1.44 -14.33 13.73
C LEU A 36 2.10 -15.72 13.85
N ASP A 37 1.78 -16.68 12.98
CA ASP A 37 2.39 -18.03 13.04
C ASP A 37 3.72 -18.07 12.24
N VAL A 38 4.83 -18.11 12.97
CA VAL A 38 6.21 -17.97 12.45
C VAL A 38 6.92 -19.33 12.27
N THR A 39 6.19 -20.44 12.19
CA THR A 39 6.80 -21.79 12.18
C THR A 39 7.57 -22.19 10.90
N VAL A 40 7.69 -21.31 9.90
CA VAL A 40 8.51 -21.58 8.70
C VAL A 40 9.98 -21.22 8.96
N GLN A 41 10.78 -22.28 9.16
CA GLN A 41 12.23 -22.32 9.35
C GLN A 41 13.01 -21.07 8.87
N GLN A 42 13.63 -20.40 9.84
CA GLN A 42 14.71 -19.42 9.69
C GLN A 42 15.81 -19.98 8.77
N SER A 43 15.77 -19.64 7.48
CA SER A 43 16.90 -19.81 6.58
C SER A 43 17.23 -18.47 5.93
N ASN A 44 18.27 -17.83 6.46
CA ASN A 44 19.02 -16.71 5.90
C ASN A 44 18.16 -15.55 5.33
N PHE A 45 17.43 -14.85 6.21
CA PHE A 45 16.67 -13.64 5.87
C PHE A 45 17.47 -12.32 5.98
N ASP A 46 18.81 -12.39 5.96
CA ASP A 46 19.72 -11.22 5.89
C ASP A 46 19.66 -10.46 4.55
N TYR A 47 18.64 -10.71 3.73
CA TYR A 47 18.56 -10.23 2.36
C TYR A 47 17.69 -8.95 2.21
N PHE A 48 16.91 -8.56 3.22
CA PHE A 48 15.94 -7.48 3.09
C PHE A 48 16.18 -6.34 4.07
N ASP A 49 17.13 -5.49 3.68
CA ASP A 49 17.34 -4.12 4.17
C ASP A 49 16.24 -3.16 3.65
N GLU A 50 14.99 -3.62 3.54
CA GLU A 50 13.82 -2.76 3.30
C GLU A 50 12.67 -3.19 4.21
N PRO A 51 12.12 -2.27 5.03
CA PRO A 51 11.16 -2.64 6.06
C PRO A 51 9.77 -2.99 5.52
N GLU A 52 9.50 -2.68 4.24
CA GLU A 52 8.26 -2.93 3.49
C GLU A 52 8.33 -4.19 2.60
N THR A 53 9.39 -4.99 2.71
CA THR A 53 9.62 -6.17 1.83
C THR A 53 9.58 -7.50 2.58
N LYS A 54 8.58 -7.67 3.46
CA LYS A 54 8.50 -8.84 4.34
C LYS A 54 7.89 -10.05 3.64
N PRO A 55 8.45 -11.25 3.87
CA PRO A 55 8.14 -12.43 3.06
C PRO A 55 6.76 -13.05 3.28
N HIS A 56 6.18 -12.85 4.46
CA HIS A 56 4.90 -13.46 4.88
C HIS A 56 3.70 -12.56 4.60
N LEU A 57 3.95 -11.33 4.16
CA LEU A 57 2.92 -10.34 3.89
C LEU A 57 2.62 -10.27 2.39
N PHE A 58 1.37 -10.00 2.07
CA PHE A 58 0.95 -9.76 0.70
C PHE A 58 1.63 -8.49 0.20
N GLN A 59 2.26 -8.57 -0.97
CA GLN A 59 3.01 -7.43 -1.51
C GLN A 59 4.01 -6.83 -0.50
N GLY A 60 4.57 -7.64 0.42
CA GLY A 60 5.64 -7.20 1.31
C GLY A 60 5.22 -6.59 2.64
N ASP A 61 4.10 -5.89 2.69
CA ASP A 61 3.69 -5.04 3.83
C ASP A 61 2.17 -5.00 4.04
N ILE A 62 1.39 -5.78 3.28
CA ILE A 62 -0.06 -5.90 3.47
C ILE A 62 -0.37 -7.18 4.25
N ALA A 63 -0.93 -7.02 5.45
CA ALA A 63 -1.55 -8.11 6.18
C ALA A 63 -2.89 -8.50 5.54
N ILE A 64 -3.10 -9.80 5.32
CA ILE A 64 -4.35 -10.34 4.78
C ILE A 64 -5.25 -10.72 5.96
N ASP A 65 -6.51 -10.32 5.88
CA ASP A 65 -7.62 -10.84 6.69
C ASP A 65 -8.57 -11.68 5.81
N PRO A 66 -9.45 -12.53 6.38
CA PRO A 66 -10.37 -13.38 5.61
C PRO A 66 -11.26 -12.62 4.60
N PHE A 67 -11.41 -11.30 4.78
CA PHE A 67 -12.17 -10.40 3.92
C PHE A 67 -11.31 -9.45 3.09
N THR A 68 -9.99 -9.68 3.00
CA THR A 68 -9.11 -8.96 2.06
C THR A 68 -9.46 -9.38 0.63
N TYR A 69 -10.46 -8.71 0.05
CA TYR A 69 -10.87 -8.92 -1.33
C TYR A 69 -10.12 -7.97 -2.26
N ILE A 70 -9.23 -8.53 -3.07
CA ILE A 70 -8.60 -7.82 -4.17
C ILE A 70 -9.67 -7.40 -5.18
N SER A 71 -9.98 -6.10 -5.22
CA SER A 71 -11.01 -5.55 -6.12
C SER A 71 -10.38 -4.72 -7.25
N LEU A 72 -11.15 -4.43 -8.31
CA LEU A 72 -10.70 -3.81 -9.58
C LEU A 72 -10.13 -2.37 -9.48
N ARG A 73 -9.88 -1.86 -8.27
CA ARG A 73 -9.48 -0.47 -7.99
C ARG A 73 -8.26 -0.44 -7.07
N LEU A 74 -7.51 0.67 -7.15
CA LEU A 74 -6.37 0.97 -6.28
C LEU A 74 -6.74 1.16 -4.81
N GLY A 75 -8.01 1.18 -4.46
CA GLY A 75 -8.46 1.18 -3.09
C GLY A 75 -9.70 0.33 -2.92
N VAL A 76 -10.14 0.21 -1.68
CA VAL A 76 -11.41 -0.42 -1.31
C VAL A 76 -12.51 0.10 -2.24
N ASN A 77 -13.27 -0.80 -2.85
CA ASN A 77 -14.40 -0.38 -3.67
C ASN A 77 -15.62 -0.15 -2.78
N PRO A 78 -16.00 1.11 -2.47
CA PRO A 78 -17.11 1.39 -1.54
C PRO A 78 -18.44 0.85 -2.04
N MET A 79 -18.62 0.69 -3.36
CA MET A 79 -19.85 0.14 -3.93
C MET A 79 -20.00 -1.38 -3.71
N LYS A 80 -18.89 -2.08 -3.47
CA LYS A 80 -18.89 -3.53 -3.22
C LYS A 80 -18.65 -3.86 -1.75
N HIS A 81 -17.85 -3.06 -1.06
CA HIS A 81 -17.42 -3.27 0.31
C HIS A 81 -17.50 -1.96 1.11
N PRO A 82 -18.70 -1.39 1.31
CA PRO A 82 -18.86 -0.12 2.01
C PRO A 82 -18.34 -0.19 3.46
N THR A 83 -18.40 -1.37 4.08
CA THR A 83 -17.95 -1.61 5.46
C THR A 83 -16.43 -1.57 5.64
N ARG A 84 -15.65 -1.63 4.55
CA ARG A 84 -14.18 -1.58 4.56
C ARG A 84 -13.63 -0.15 4.51
N LEU A 85 -14.49 0.86 4.31
CA LEU A 85 -14.13 2.24 4.58
C LEU A 85 -14.43 2.59 6.02
N TRP A 86 -13.66 3.53 6.56
CA TRP A 86 -13.89 4.06 7.89
C TRP A 86 -15.16 4.93 7.92
N PRO A 87 -16.11 4.68 8.84
CA PRO A 87 -17.33 5.46 8.95
C PRO A 87 -17.04 6.95 9.11
N ASN A 88 -17.80 7.78 8.41
CA ASN A 88 -17.67 9.24 8.43
C ASN A 88 -16.26 9.77 8.07
N ALA A 89 -15.42 8.95 7.42
CA ALA A 89 -14.01 9.24 7.18
C ALA A 89 -13.21 9.46 8.49
N THR A 90 -13.67 8.94 9.62
CA THR A 90 -13.00 9.06 10.92
C THR A 90 -12.29 7.78 11.26
N VAL A 91 -11.00 7.87 11.59
CA VAL A 91 -10.12 6.75 11.94
C VAL A 91 -9.64 6.94 13.37
N PRO A 92 -10.28 6.28 14.35
CA PRO A 92 -9.77 6.24 15.72
C PRO A 92 -8.41 5.56 15.77
N TYR A 93 -7.47 6.10 16.55
CA TYR A 93 -6.14 5.52 16.70
C TYR A 93 -5.63 5.57 18.15
N GLU A 94 -4.85 4.56 18.50
CA GLU A 94 -4.03 4.51 19.70
C GLU A 94 -2.56 4.35 19.29
N ILE A 95 -1.66 5.07 19.97
CA ILE A 95 -0.21 4.95 19.76
C ILE A 95 0.38 4.28 21.00
N SER A 96 0.98 3.11 20.80
CA SER A 96 1.62 2.32 21.85
C SER A 96 2.62 3.14 22.66
N TYR A 97 2.62 2.93 23.98
CA TYR A 97 3.54 3.57 24.92
C TYR A 97 5.01 3.15 24.71
N LEU A 98 5.24 2.09 23.93
CA LEU A 98 6.58 1.57 23.62
C LEU A 98 7.38 2.46 22.68
N TYR A 99 6.72 3.38 21.95
CA TYR A 99 7.42 4.36 21.14
C TYR A 99 8.07 5.45 21.98
N SER A 100 9.30 5.82 21.62
CA SER A 100 9.95 7.02 22.15
C SER A 100 9.17 8.30 21.81
N ASP A 101 9.45 9.38 22.55
CA ASP A 101 8.85 10.69 22.28
C ASP A 101 9.09 11.18 20.84
N TYR A 102 10.27 10.88 20.29
CA TYR A 102 10.61 11.23 18.92
C TYR A 102 9.75 10.47 17.90
N GLU A 103 9.62 9.16 18.07
CA GLU A 103 8.80 8.30 17.20
C GLU A 103 7.33 8.70 17.29
N ARG A 104 6.81 8.91 18.50
CA ARG A 104 5.44 9.38 18.73
C ARG A 104 5.16 10.72 18.03
N LYS A 105 6.08 11.70 18.14
CA LYS A 105 5.96 12.99 17.43
C LYS A 105 5.94 12.80 15.90
N THR A 106 6.74 11.87 15.39
CA THR A 106 6.81 11.58 13.95
C THR A 106 5.50 10.95 13.45
N ILE A 107 4.92 10.00 14.21
CA ILE A 107 3.59 9.43 13.92
C ILE A 107 2.52 10.52 13.92
N LEU A 108 2.48 11.36 14.97
CA LEU A 108 1.50 12.45 15.07
C LEU A 108 1.61 13.44 13.91
N LYS A 109 2.83 13.72 13.43
CA LYS A 109 3.04 14.57 12.25
C LYS A 109 2.47 13.95 10.97
N ALA A 110 2.64 12.64 10.77
CA ALA A 110 2.02 11.93 9.66
C ALA A 110 0.49 11.98 9.74
N LEU A 111 -0.11 11.67 10.90
CA LEU A 111 -1.56 11.76 11.12
C LEU A 111 -2.10 13.17 10.84
N ASN A 112 -1.42 14.20 11.35
CA ASN A 112 -1.78 15.60 11.10
C ASN A 112 -1.72 16.00 9.62
N THR A 113 -0.84 15.36 8.84
CA THR A 113 -0.73 15.60 7.40
C THR A 113 -2.01 15.14 6.69
N PHE A 114 -2.51 13.94 6.99
CA PHE A 114 -3.82 13.48 6.49
C PHE A 114 -4.97 14.37 6.96
N ASN A 115 -4.99 14.73 8.25
CA ASN A 115 -6.00 15.61 8.84
C ASN A 115 -6.05 16.99 8.20
N SER A 116 -4.93 17.48 7.64
CA SER A 116 -4.86 18.80 7.00
C SER A 116 -5.23 18.76 5.52
N LEU A 117 -4.78 17.72 4.81
CA LEU A 117 -4.89 17.64 3.35
C LEU A 117 -6.15 16.93 2.87
N THR A 118 -6.76 16.14 3.74
CA THR A 118 -7.88 15.28 3.38
C THR A 118 -9.06 15.47 4.33
N CYS A 119 -10.21 14.95 3.89
CA CYS A 119 -11.37 14.84 4.75
C CYS A 119 -11.28 13.67 5.74
N VAL A 120 -10.35 12.73 5.56
CA VAL A 120 -10.11 11.68 6.54
C VAL A 120 -9.55 12.30 7.81
N LYS A 121 -10.13 11.96 8.96
CA LYS A 121 -9.73 12.46 10.27
C LYS A 121 -9.27 11.31 11.15
N PHE A 122 -7.97 11.28 11.42
CA PHE A 122 -7.40 10.50 12.50
C PHE A 122 -7.68 11.20 13.82
N VAL A 123 -8.35 10.50 14.73
CA VAL A 123 -8.72 10.99 16.06
C VAL A 123 -8.19 10.05 17.14
N PRO A 124 -7.78 10.53 18.31
CA PRO A 124 -7.42 9.65 19.42
C PRO A 124 -8.57 8.71 19.75
N TYR A 125 -8.25 7.45 20.01
CA TYR A 125 -9.19 6.45 20.49
C TYR A 125 -9.78 6.89 21.84
N ASP A 126 -11.09 6.81 21.97
CA ASP A 126 -11.85 7.23 23.16
C ASP A 126 -12.01 6.12 24.20
N GLY A 127 -11.68 4.87 23.86
CA GLY A 127 -11.87 3.71 24.71
C GLY A 127 -13.25 3.04 24.58
N GLU A 128 -14.14 3.58 23.73
CA GLU A 128 -15.53 3.12 23.61
C GLU A 128 -15.84 2.52 22.24
N VAL A 129 -15.21 3.01 21.16
CA VAL A 129 -15.49 2.51 19.80
C VAL A 129 -14.83 1.16 19.51
N ASP A 130 -15.57 0.24 18.89
CA ASP A 130 -15.06 -1.12 18.63
C ASP A 130 -13.91 -1.15 17.61
N ASP A 131 -13.95 -0.27 16.61
CA ASP A 131 -13.02 -0.25 15.47
C ASP A 131 -11.97 0.87 15.63
N TYR A 132 -10.69 0.51 15.75
CA TYR A 132 -9.59 1.48 15.84
C TYR A 132 -8.26 0.92 15.35
N LEU A 133 -7.32 1.82 15.07
CA LEU A 133 -5.94 1.46 14.75
C LEU A 133 -5.08 1.41 16.01
N LEU A 134 -4.45 0.27 16.29
CA LEU A 134 -3.34 0.19 17.23
C LEU A 134 -2.02 0.38 16.47
N ILE A 135 -1.40 1.54 16.61
CA ILE A 135 -0.07 1.82 16.05
C ILE A 135 0.97 1.38 17.08
N THR A 136 1.72 0.32 16.77
CA THR A 136 2.61 -0.32 17.75
C THR A 136 3.86 -0.90 17.08
N PRO A 137 5.04 -0.91 17.75
CA PRO A 137 6.17 -1.67 17.24
C PRO A 137 5.79 -3.16 17.20
N PRO A 138 6.35 -3.94 16.25
CA PRO A 138 6.11 -5.37 16.21
C PRO A 138 6.77 -6.03 17.42
N GLU A 139 6.00 -6.33 18.46
CA GLU A 139 6.41 -7.17 19.59
C GLU A 139 6.35 -8.63 19.15
N ASP A 140 5.13 -9.08 18.79
CA ASP A 140 4.84 -10.40 18.22
C ASP A 140 4.49 -10.29 16.71
N GLY A 141 4.89 -11.29 15.93
CA GLY A 141 4.61 -11.34 14.48
C GLY A 141 5.70 -10.73 13.57
N PRO A 142 5.36 -10.41 12.31
CA PRO A 142 6.33 -9.98 11.30
C PRO A 142 6.97 -8.64 11.68
N LYS A 143 8.30 -8.60 11.77
CA LYS A 143 9.04 -7.34 11.93
C LYS A 143 8.95 -6.53 10.64
N GLY A 144 8.72 -5.22 10.70
CA GLY A 144 8.69 -4.34 9.52
C GLY A 144 7.76 -3.16 9.65
N CYS A 145 7.49 -2.53 8.51
CA CYS A 145 6.34 -1.65 8.32
C CYS A 145 5.25 -2.47 7.62
N TRP A 146 4.05 -2.47 8.18
CA TRP A 146 2.92 -3.13 7.54
C TRP A 146 1.57 -2.68 8.12
N SER A 147 0.51 -2.87 7.32
CA SER A 147 -0.87 -2.61 7.72
C SER A 147 -1.87 -3.53 7.02
N TYR A 148 -3.11 -3.53 7.49
CA TYR A 148 -4.26 -4.03 6.73
C TYR A 148 -4.72 -2.98 5.74
N VAL A 149 -5.41 -3.40 4.66
CA VAL A 149 -6.02 -2.45 3.72
C VAL A 149 -7.47 -2.16 4.09
N GLY A 150 -7.72 -0.91 4.52
CA GLY A 150 -9.02 -0.44 4.96
C GLY A 150 -9.40 -0.89 6.37
N ARG A 151 -10.67 -0.66 6.73
CA ARG A 151 -11.24 -1.06 8.01
C ARG A 151 -11.54 -2.57 8.01
N LYS A 152 -10.83 -3.33 8.84
CA LYS A 152 -11.06 -4.76 9.10
C LYS A 152 -12.22 -5.00 10.06
N GLY A 153 -12.35 -4.12 11.05
CA GLY A 153 -13.23 -4.29 12.21
C GLY A 153 -12.45 -4.73 13.45
N GLY A 154 -12.88 -4.30 14.63
CA GLY A 154 -12.16 -4.46 15.89
C GLY A 154 -10.87 -3.64 15.96
N GLU A 155 -10.03 -3.97 16.94
CA GLU A 155 -8.64 -3.52 16.97
C GLU A 155 -7.89 -4.08 15.74
N GLN A 156 -7.24 -3.20 14.97
CA GLN A 156 -6.34 -3.60 13.89
C GLN A 156 -4.98 -2.92 14.00
N ILE A 157 -3.93 -3.70 13.78
CA ILE A 157 -2.54 -3.25 13.94
C ILE A 157 -2.07 -2.47 12.72
N VAL A 158 -1.36 -1.37 12.98
CA VAL A 158 -0.38 -0.76 12.07
C VAL A 158 0.99 -0.96 12.70
N SER A 159 1.82 -1.81 12.09
CA SER A 159 3.14 -2.09 12.62
C SER A 159 4.15 -1.08 12.08
N LEU A 160 4.82 -0.36 12.99
CA LEU A 160 5.96 0.47 12.62
C LEU A 160 7.18 0.05 13.44
N GLN A 161 8.07 -0.75 12.83
CA GLN A 161 9.36 -1.12 13.42
C GLN A 161 10.18 0.12 13.79
N THR A 162 10.57 0.17 15.06
CA THR A 162 11.45 1.17 15.67
C THR A 162 12.86 1.07 15.09
N ALA A 163 13.67 2.13 15.25
CA ALA A 163 15.05 2.09 14.84
C ALA A 163 15.84 1.08 15.70
N ASP A 164 16.60 0.20 15.06
CA ASP A 164 17.63 -0.60 15.70
C ASP A 164 18.94 -0.47 14.90
N GLU A 165 20.08 -0.76 15.53
CA GLU A 165 21.41 -0.55 14.92
C GLU A 165 21.69 -1.39 13.67
N LYS A 166 20.83 -2.38 13.36
CA LYS A 166 21.11 -3.44 12.37
C LYS A 166 20.02 -3.60 11.31
N SER A 167 18.89 -2.92 11.45
CA SER A 167 17.70 -3.13 10.62
C SER A 167 17.17 -1.84 10.05
N ALA A 168 16.71 -1.91 8.79
CA ALA A 168 15.88 -0.87 8.23
C ALA A 168 14.58 -0.71 9.06
N HIS A 169 14.19 0.54 9.30
CA HIS A 169 13.08 0.89 10.20
C HIS A 169 12.10 1.88 9.57
N CYS A 170 10.89 1.96 10.12
CA CYS A 170 9.79 2.74 9.58
C CYS A 170 9.96 4.25 9.78
N PHE A 171 10.77 4.64 10.76
CA PHE A 171 11.05 6.05 11.09
C PHE A 171 12.18 6.67 10.26
N SER A 172 12.69 5.98 9.25
CA SER A 172 13.72 6.52 8.34
C SER A 172 13.18 7.65 7.46
N SER A 173 11.86 7.75 7.28
CA SER A 173 11.19 8.89 6.65
C SER A 173 9.70 8.92 6.96
N GLU A 174 9.11 10.11 7.04
CA GLU A 174 7.68 10.30 7.34
C GLU A 174 6.77 9.61 6.31
N GLY A 175 7.18 9.54 5.04
CA GLY A 175 6.39 8.90 4.00
C GLY A 175 6.21 7.40 4.18
N ARG A 176 7.07 6.69 4.91
CA ARG A 176 6.82 5.28 5.26
C ARG A 176 5.66 5.13 6.23
N ILE A 177 5.57 6.00 7.24
CA ILE A 177 4.43 6.02 8.16
C ILE A 177 3.16 6.38 7.38
N MET A 178 3.25 7.37 6.48
CA MET A 178 2.12 7.72 5.62
C MET A 178 1.71 6.58 4.68
N HIS A 179 2.65 5.78 4.20
CA HIS A 179 2.37 4.59 3.38
C HIS A 179 1.47 3.60 4.14
N GLU A 180 1.86 3.22 5.36
CA GLU A 180 1.09 2.27 6.17
C GLU A 180 -0.29 2.84 6.58
N LEU A 181 -0.34 4.12 6.92
CA LEU A 181 -1.62 4.80 7.20
C LEU A 181 -2.51 4.85 5.94
N MET A 182 -1.93 5.00 4.76
CA MET A 182 -2.67 5.01 3.49
C MET A 182 -3.18 3.61 3.12
N HIS A 183 -2.46 2.53 3.49
CA HIS A 183 -3.01 1.18 3.53
C HIS A 183 -4.22 1.09 4.47
N ALA A 184 -4.09 1.50 5.73
CA ALA A 184 -5.16 1.47 6.71
C ALA A 184 -6.42 2.25 6.28
N ILE A 185 -6.24 3.35 5.54
CA ILE A 185 -7.33 4.13 4.93
C ILE A 185 -8.06 3.36 3.82
N GLY A 186 -7.38 2.42 3.17
CA GLY A 186 -7.97 1.53 2.16
C GLY A 186 -7.34 1.64 0.78
N ILE A 187 -6.09 2.08 0.64
CA ILE A 187 -5.41 2.17 -0.65
C ILE A 187 -4.36 1.05 -0.77
N TYR A 188 -4.29 0.43 -1.95
CA TYR A 188 -3.29 -0.55 -2.35
C TYR A 188 -2.15 0.10 -3.14
N HIS A 189 -1.11 -0.68 -3.41
CA HIS A 189 0.05 -0.25 -4.17
C HIS A 189 -0.21 0.22 -5.61
N GLU A 190 0.51 1.27 -6.03
CA GLU A 190 0.42 1.83 -7.38
C GLU A 190 0.92 0.87 -8.46
N GLN A 191 2.03 0.16 -8.23
CA GLN A 191 2.58 -0.78 -9.21
C GLN A 191 1.72 -2.03 -9.42
N SER A 192 0.64 -2.20 -8.64
CA SER A 192 -0.29 -3.31 -8.77
C SER A 192 -1.48 -3.02 -9.70
N ARG A 193 -1.60 -1.79 -10.24
CA ARG A 193 -2.68 -1.41 -11.16
C ARG A 193 -2.72 -2.29 -12.40
N ALA A 194 -3.93 -2.56 -12.91
CA ALA A 194 -4.15 -3.33 -14.13
C ALA A 194 -3.55 -2.68 -15.40
N ASP A 195 -3.30 -1.37 -15.38
CA ASP A 195 -2.66 -0.61 -16.46
C ASP A 195 -1.15 -0.38 -16.25
N ARG A 196 -0.54 -0.86 -15.16
CA ARG A 196 0.87 -0.57 -14.81
C ARG A 196 1.88 -0.94 -15.90
N ASP A 197 1.60 -1.99 -16.69
CA ASP A 197 2.45 -2.42 -17.81
C ASP A 197 2.47 -1.43 -19.01
N ASN A 198 1.73 -0.32 -18.93
CA ASN A 198 1.84 0.83 -19.84
C ASN A 198 2.82 1.90 -19.34
N TYR A 199 3.26 1.82 -18.08
CA TYR A 199 4.04 2.85 -17.38
C TYR A 199 5.38 2.32 -16.87
N VAL A 200 5.42 1.07 -16.41
CA VAL A 200 6.62 0.42 -15.88
C VAL A 200 6.86 -0.94 -16.54
N LYS A 201 8.13 -1.35 -16.61
CA LYS A 201 8.55 -2.71 -16.95
C LYS A 201 8.92 -3.46 -15.68
N VAL A 202 8.35 -4.66 -15.52
CA VAL A 202 8.77 -5.63 -14.51
C VAL A 202 9.85 -6.55 -15.08
N HIS A 203 10.99 -6.64 -14.42
CA HIS A 203 12.10 -7.54 -14.77
C HIS A 203 12.02 -8.82 -13.95
N TRP A 204 11.17 -9.76 -14.37
CA TRP A 204 10.86 -11.01 -13.65
C TRP A 204 12.05 -11.90 -13.34
N GLU A 205 13.08 -11.82 -14.18
CA GLU A 205 14.37 -12.49 -14.05
C GLU A 205 15.21 -11.94 -12.89
N ASN A 206 15.01 -10.66 -12.54
CA ASN A 206 15.72 -9.96 -11.48
C ASN A 206 15.05 -10.14 -10.11
N ILE A 207 13.79 -10.56 -10.06
CA ILE A 207 13.04 -10.79 -8.81
C ILE A 207 13.44 -12.14 -8.20
N VAL A 208 13.67 -12.17 -6.88
CA VAL A 208 13.87 -13.41 -6.13
C VAL A 208 12.63 -14.32 -6.33
N PRO A 209 12.77 -15.59 -6.78
CA PRO A 209 11.65 -16.38 -7.27
C PRO A 209 10.43 -16.46 -6.33
N LYS A 210 10.65 -16.62 -5.02
CA LYS A 210 9.58 -16.68 -4.00
C LYS A 210 8.76 -15.39 -3.86
N PHE A 211 9.28 -14.24 -4.32
CA PHE A 211 8.61 -12.92 -4.19
C PHE A 211 7.98 -12.42 -5.49
N ARG A 212 8.01 -13.20 -6.57
CA ARG A 212 7.35 -12.83 -7.83
C ARG A 212 5.85 -12.55 -7.65
N LYS A 213 5.20 -13.22 -6.70
CA LYS A 213 3.79 -12.98 -6.36
C LYS A 213 3.49 -11.52 -5.96
N ASN A 214 4.46 -10.80 -5.40
CA ASN A 214 4.30 -9.41 -4.96
C ASN A 214 4.23 -8.41 -6.12
N PHE A 215 4.53 -8.84 -7.35
CA PHE A 215 4.43 -8.02 -8.57
C PHE A 215 3.19 -8.36 -9.39
N LYS A 216 2.32 -9.27 -8.92
CA LYS A 216 1.06 -9.57 -9.59
C LYS A 216 0.13 -8.35 -9.55
N LEU A 217 -0.68 -8.21 -10.58
CA LEU A 217 -1.68 -7.15 -10.67
C LEU A 217 -2.83 -7.44 -9.71
N ILE A 218 -3.37 -6.41 -9.07
CA ILE A 218 -4.59 -6.50 -8.27
C ILE A 218 -5.82 -6.71 -9.14
N SER A 219 -5.74 -6.44 -10.44
CA SER A 219 -6.83 -6.77 -11.35
C SER A 219 -6.34 -6.99 -12.76
N ARG A 220 -7.01 -7.90 -13.47
CA ARG A 220 -6.83 -8.07 -14.91
C ARG A 220 -7.70 -7.11 -15.74
N LYS A 221 -8.79 -6.58 -15.19
CA LYS A 221 -9.66 -5.66 -15.93
C LYS A 221 -9.06 -4.27 -15.85
N ARG A 222 -8.68 -3.73 -17.02
CA ARG A 222 -8.37 -2.31 -17.16
C ARG A 222 -9.66 -1.52 -16.94
N GLY A 223 -9.88 -1.09 -15.70
CA GLY A 223 -10.95 -0.14 -15.40
C GLY A 223 -10.63 1.23 -15.97
N LYS A 224 -11.65 2.09 -16.10
CA LYS A 224 -11.41 3.53 -16.20
C LYS A 224 -10.89 3.99 -14.83
N TYR A 225 -9.60 4.29 -14.74
CA TYR A 225 -9.02 4.89 -13.56
C TYR A 225 -9.47 6.35 -13.48
N ALA A 226 -9.89 6.80 -12.28
CA ALA A 226 -10.23 8.21 -12.06
C ALA A 226 -8.99 9.12 -12.08
N PHE A 227 -7.80 8.53 -11.95
CA PHE A 227 -6.51 9.22 -11.86
C PHE A 227 -5.47 8.52 -12.73
N ASP A 228 -4.57 9.30 -13.31
CA ASP A 228 -3.41 8.81 -14.05
C ASP A 228 -2.48 7.96 -13.17
N TYR A 229 -1.59 7.20 -13.80
CA TYR A 229 -0.55 6.45 -13.09
C TYR A 229 0.44 7.42 -12.44
N ASP A 230 0.68 7.22 -11.14
CA ASP A 230 1.48 8.15 -10.35
C ASP A 230 2.80 7.53 -9.90
N TYR A 231 3.87 7.80 -10.66
CA TYR A 231 5.23 7.35 -10.31
C TYR A 231 5.74 7.91 -8.97
N ASN A 232 5.21 9.08 -8.55
CA ASN A 232 5.57 9.74 -7.30
C ASN A 232 4.68 9.31 -6.13
N SER A 233 3.72 8.40 -6.33
CA SER A 233 2.87 7.90 -5.27
C SER A 233 3.72 7.30 -4.14
N VAL A 234 3.40 7.64 -2.90
CA VAL A 234 4.02 7.01 -1.72
C VAL A 234 3.72 5.50 -1.70
N MET A 235 2.66 5.07 -2.40
CA MET A 235 2.25 3.68 -2.59
C MET A 235 2.96 2.99 -3.76
N HIS A 236 3.93 3.61 -4.41
CA HIS A 236 4.70 2.98 -5.49
C HIS A 236 5.95 2.29 -4.93
N TYR A 237 6.23 1.06 -5.36
CA TYR A 237 7.51 0.39 -5.08
C TYR A 237 8.74 1.11 -5.65
N GLY A 238 9.88 0.94 -4.99
CA GLY A 238 11.18 1.32 -5.55
C GLY A 238 11.72 0.32 -6.58
N GLU A 239 12.73 0.76 -7.33
CA GLU A 239 13.33 0.00 -8.45
C GLU A 239 13.89 -1.38 -8.04
N TYR A 240 14.31 -1.54 -6.79
CA TYR A 240 15.04 -2.73 -6.33
C TYR A 240 14.26 -3.60 -5.33
N TYR A 241 12.97 -3.35 -5.14
CA TYR A 241 12.15 -4.13 -4.22
C TYR A 241 12.18 -5.61 -4.64
N PHE A 242 12.44 -6.51 -3.70
CA PHE A 242 12.57 -7.96 -3.93
C PHE A 242 13.62 -8.40 -4.98
N SER A 243 14.60 -7.56 -5.28
CA SER A 243 15.67 -7.85 -6.25
C SER A 243 16.58 -8.97 -5.77
N LYS A 244 17.09 -9.80 -6.69
CA LYS A 244 18.20 -10.75 -6.47
C LYS A 244 19.57 -10.09 -6.27
N LYS A 245 19.68 -8.77 -6.49
CA LYS A 245 20.90 -7.97 -6.27
C LYS A 245 20.53 -6.48 -6.21
N LYS A 246 20.15 -5.99 -5.02
CA LYS A 246 19.82 -4.57 -4.74
C LYS A 246 20.93 -3.66 -5.29
N GLY A 247 20.54 -2.57 -5.96
CA GLY A 247 21.47 -1.61 -6.60
C GLY A 247 22.12 -2.05 -7.92
N LYS A 248 21.93 -3.29 -8.39
CA LYS A 248 22.50 -3.76 -9.67
C LYS A 248 21.48 -4.41 -10.62
N LYS A 249 20.42 -5.01 -10.08
CA LYS A 249 19.37 -5.69 -10.85
C LYS A 249 18.01 -5.07 -10.51
N PRO A 250 17.57 -4.01 -11.19
CA PRO A 250 16.26 -3.44 -10.93
C PRO A 250 15.16 -4.46 -11.25
N THR A 251 14.14 -4.54 -10.40
CA THR A 251 12.93 -5.35 -10.59
C THR A 251 11.82 -4.55 -11.26
N LEU A 252 11.84 -3.23 -11.12
CA LEU A 252 10.93 -2.29 -11.76
C LEU A 252 11.72 -1.12 -12.38
N THR A 253 11.36 -0.75 -13.61
CA THR A 253 11.88 0.46 -14.25
C THR A 253 10.76 1.21 -14.97
N PRO A 254 10.64 2.54 -14.83
CA PRO A 254 9.74 3.35 -15.66
C PRO A 254 10.04 3.19 -17.15
N LEU A 255 9.00 3.18 -17.97
CA LEU A 255 9.12 3.21 -19.43
C LEU A 255 9.44 4.62 -19.93
N GLN A 256 9.01 5.64 -19.19
CA GLN A 256 9.35 7.04 -19.46
C GLN A 256 10.78 7.35 -18.98
N PRO A 257 11.67 7.82 -19.86
CA PRO A 257 13.04 8.17 -19.48
C PRO A 257 13.08 9.28 -18.43
N GLY A 258 14.02 9.18 -17.48
CA GLY A 258 14.27 10.21 -16.46
C GLY A 258 13.31 10.22 -15.27
N VAL A 259 12.25 9.42 -15.31
CA VAL A 259 11.31 9.27 -14.18
C VAL A 259 11.93 8.39 -13.09
N ARG A 260 11.70 8.77 -11.82
CA ARG A 260 12.08 7.98 -10.64
C ARG A 260 10.84 7.43 -9.95
N ILE A 261 10.99 6.33 -9.21
CA ILE A 261 9.92 5.65 -8.47
C ILE A 261 10.37 5.27 -7.06
N GLY A 262 9.40 5.06 -6.15
CA GLY A 262 9.67 4.54 -4.81
C GLY A 262 10.06 5.59 -3.77
N GLN A 263 9.61 6.84 -3.95
CA GLN A 263 9.82 7.88 -2.95
C GLN A 263 9.08 7.53 -1.65
N ARG A 264 9.68 7.87 -0.50
CA ARG A 264 9.10 7.76 0.85
C ARG A 264 9.16 9.09 1.62
N LYS A 265 9.10 10.20 0.91
CA LYS A 265 9.18 11.54 1.52
C LYS A 265 7.83 11.99 2.08
N THR A 266 6.78 11.96 1.26
CA THR A 266 5.43 12.43 1.63
C THR A 266 4.38 11.91 0.63
N LEU A 267 3.11 12.23 0.86
CA LEU A 267 2.02 12.00 -0.10
C LEU A 267 2.26 12.78 -1.39
N SER A 268 2.01 12.15 -2.53
CA SER A 268 1.92 12.88 -3.79
C SER A 268 0.62 13.68 -3.86
N LYS A 269 0.55 14.61 -4.82
CA LYS A 269 -0.72 15.27 -5.20
C LYS A 269 -1.81 14.23 -5.52
N THR A 270 -1.48 13.18 -6.26
CA THR A 270 -2.45 12.18 -6.70
C THR A 270 -2.88 11.27 -5.55
N ASP A 271 -2.00 10.99 -4.59
CA ASP A 271 -2.34 10.27 -3.35
C ASP A 271 -3.41 11.03 -2.56
N CYS A 272 -3.20 12.33 -2.35
CA CYS A 272 -4.18 13.21 -1.70
C CYS A 272 -5.53 13.23 -2.44
N LEU A 273 -5.51 13.29 -3.77
CA LEU A 273 -6.73 13.25 -4.58
C LEU A 273 -7.44 11.88 -4.48
N LYS A 274 -6.69 10.77 -4.51
CA LYS A 274 -7.22 9.41 -4.37
C LYS A 274 -7.94 9.22 -3.03
N ILE A 275 -7.35 9.68 -1.93
CA ILE A 275 -7.95 9.60 -0.59
C ILE A 275 -9.26 10.39 -0.55
N ASN A 276 -9.23 11.65 -0.99
CA ASN A 276 -10.42 12.49 -0.99
C ASN A 276 -11.53 11.99 -1.94
N ASP A 277 -11.18 11.37 -3.06
CA ASP A 277 -12.17 10.74 -3.95
C ASP A 277 -12.77 9.48 -3.34
N LEU A 278 -11.93 8.64 -2.72
CA LEU A 278 -12.34 7.40 -2.06
C LEU A 278 -13.41 7.66 -0.99
N TYR A 279 -13.25 8.73 -0.21
CA TYR A 279 -14.19 9.14 0.85
C TYR A 279 -15.24 10.16 0.36
N GLY A 280 -15.35 10.41 -0.95
CA GLY A 280 -16.42 11.23 -1.54
C GLY A 280 -16.28 12.74 -1.36
N CYS A 281 -15.15 13.23 -0.88
CA CYS A 281 -14.89 14.62 -0.50
C CYS A 281 -14.54 15.53 -1.67
N LEU A 282 -14.30 14.96 -2.85
CA LEU A 282 -14.18 15.71 -4.11
C LEU A 282 -15.54 16.05 -4.74
N ARG A 283 -16.64 15.84 -4.02
CA ARG A 283 -18.01 16.21 -4.39
C ARG A 283 -18.58 17.22 -3.38
N GLY A 284 -19.49 18.08 -3.83
CA GLY A 284 -20.17 19.04 -2.95
C GLY A 284 -19.36 20.30 -2.61
N ARG A 285 -19.78 20.99 -1.55
CA ARG A 285 -19.37 22.37 -1.22
C ARG A 285 -17.86 22.53 -0.98
N HIS A 286 -17.22 21.54 -0.35
CA HIS A 286 -15.81 21.60 0.02
C HIS A 286 -14.86 21.00 -1.04
N ALA A 287 -15.37 20.50 -2.16
CA ALA A 287 -14.56 19.84 -3.18
C ALA A 287 -13.43 20.71 -3.74
N LYS A 288 -13.69 22.01 -3.95
CA LYS A 288 -12.69 22.96 -4.45
C LYS A 288 -11.54 23.14 -3.44
N MET A 289 -11.86 23.21 -2.15
CA MET A 289 -10.88 23.36 -1.08
C MET A 289 -9.92 22.16 -1.03
N PHE A 290 -10.45 20.93 -0.96
CA PHE A 290 -9.62 19.73 -0.94
C PHE A 290 -8.78 19.55 -2.21
N LYS A 291 -9.34 19.87 -3.38
CA LYS A 291 -8.54 19.93 -4.61
C LYS A 291 -7.37 20.89 -4.43
N SER A 292 -7.63 22.15 -4.05
CA SER A 292 -6.58 23.15 -3.85
C SER A 292 -5.50 22.69 -2.87
N PHE A 293 -5.88 22.07 -1.74
CA PHE A 293 -4.91 21.51 -0.79
C PHE A 293 -4.02 20.45 -1.43
N CYS A 294 -4.59 19.52 -2.20
CA CYS A 294 -3.78 18.53 -2.92
C CYS A 294 -2.88 19.16 -3.99
N TYR A 295 -3.30 20.24 -4.65
CA TYR A 295 -2.48 20.96 -5.64
C TYR A 295 -1.31 21.74 -5.02
N LEU A 296 -1.34 22.02 -3.72
CA LEU A 296 -0.22 22.63 -2.99
C LEU A 296 0.87 21.61 -2.64
N LEU A 297 0.61 20.31 -2.80
CA LEU A 297 1.64 19.28 -2.63
C LEU A 297 2.58 19.28 -3.82
N GLY A 298 3.87 19.45 -3.54
CA GLY A 298 4.94 19.43 -4.54
C GLY A 298 5.96 18.33 -4.25
N LEU A 299 5.88 17.25 -5.03
CA LEU A 299 6.96 16.33 -5.37
C LEU A 299 6.99 16.13 -6.89
#